data_AF-A0A3D5LA64-F1
#
_entry.id   AF-A0A3D5LA64-F1
#
_cell.length_a   1.000
_cell.length_b   1.000
_cell.length_c   1.000
_cell.angle_alpha   90.00
_cell.angle_beta   90.00
_cell.angle_gamma   90.00
#
_symmetry.space_group_name_H-M   'P 1'
#
loop_
_entity.id
_entity.type
_entity.pdbx_description
1 polymer ?
#
loop_
_entity_poly.entity_id
_entity_poly.type
_entity_poly.pdbx_seq_one_letter_code
_entity_poly.pdbx_strand_id
1 'polypeptide(L)'
;MIHLLLFGRQVYLKYSADEMSVYAAQASFFIIMAAFPFFMVLLALIQVAPIIHEADLLRFLLPAIPDRFRGLLIYLLDSLRSDSPAALISVTALAAIWSASKGMLGIEKGLNRVFGVTSPRNYILRRALCSVYTLCFSLMCVASLALLVFGSFLQGMLLKWIPALAYLSGTISLCRGLVMFFMLTIFFIALYTALPHRRLSIPGQIPGAMFSAAGWALTSLAFSVYFRYFGSYAVTYGSLTAVILFMLWLYASICILFVGAEINWFLLFYREGIQISQKKTASDPTTKI
;
A
#
# COMPACT_ATOMS: atom_id res chain seq x y z
N MET A 1 -7.55 10.48 29.65
CA MET A 1 -8.48 9.67 28.82
C MET A 1 -9.50 10.51 28.04
N ILE A 2 -10.15 11.51 28.65
CA ILE A 2 -11.18 12.34 27.97
C ILE A 2 -10.64 13.07 26.72
N HIS A 3 -9.47 13.69 26.78
CA HIS A 3 -8.88 14.38 25.62
C HIS A 3 -8.62 13.47 24.41
N LEU A 4 -8.22 12.21 24.64
CA LEU A 4 -7.97 11.25 23.56
C LEU A 4 -9.29 10.81 22.89
N LEU A 5 -10.35 10.62 23.67
CA LEU A 5 -11.68 10.30 23.15
C LEU A 5 -12.27 11.45 22.35
N LEU A 6 -12.08 12.69 22.82
CA LEU A 6 -12.50 13.88 22.09
C LEU A 6 -11.73 14.04 20.78
N PHE A 7 -10.42 13.80 20.79
CA PHE A 7 -9.59 13.81 19.58
C PHE A 7 -10.06 12.76 18.56
N GLY A 8 -10.26 11.51 19.00
CA GLY A 8 -10.77 10.45 18.14
C GLY A 8 -12.15 10.78 17.55
N ARG A 9 -13.04 11.37 18.37
CA ARG A 9 -14.36 11.84 17.91
C ARG A 9 -14.23 12.96 16.86
N GLN A 10 -13.32 13.91 17.03
CA GLN A 10 -13.09 14.99 16.06
C GLN A 10 -12.55 14.44 14.74
N VAL A 11 -11.61 13.50 14.79
CA VAL A 11 -11.09 12.79 13.60
C VAL A 11 -12.22 12.07 12.88
N TYR A 12 -13.07 11.34 13.59
CA TYR A 12 -14.21 10.64 13.00
C TYR A 12 -15.22 11.59 12.35
N LEU A 13 -15.56 12.69 13.03
CA LEU A 13 -16.50 13.69 12.51
C LEU A 13 -15.97 14.32 11.22
N LYS A 14 -14.68 14.67 11.17
CA LYS A 14 -14.07 15.22 9.95
C LYS A 14 -13.98 14.18 8.84
N TYR A 15 -13.56 12.95 9.16
CA TYR A 15 -13.54 11.84 8.21
C TYR A 15 -14.91 11.60 7.55
N SER A 16 -15.98 11.67 8.35
CA SER A 16 -17.36 11.56 7.86
C SER A 16 -17.80 12.77 7.04
N ALA A 17 -17.47 13.99 7.48
CA ALA A 17 -17.81 15.23 6.79
C ALA A 17 -17.09 15.39 5.45
N ASP A 18 -15.88 14.84 5.33
CA ASP A 18 -15.10 14.84 4.10
C ASP A 18 -15.40 13.61 3.22
N GLU A 19 -16.36 12.75 3.60
CA GLU A 19 -16.82 11.58 2.85
C GLU A 19 -15.68 10.63 2.45
N MET A 20 -14.71 10.43 3.34
CA MET A 20 -13.48 9.67 3.05
C MET A 20 -13.75 8.23 2.61
N SER A 21 -14.85 7.63 3.05
CA SER A 21 -15.30 6.30 2.63
C SER A 21 -15.60 6.22 1.13
N VAL A 22 -16.09 7.31 0.50
CA VAL A 22 -16.38 7.37 -0.94
C VAL A 22 -15.09 7.36 -1.75
N TYR A 23 -14.10 8.15 -1.33
CA TYR A 23 -12.78 8.17 -1.97
C TYR A 23 -12.05 6.83 -1.79
N ALA A 24 -12.18 6.20 -0.63
CA ALA A 24 -11.60 4.88 -0.37
C ALA A 24 -12.22 3.81 -1.27
N ALA A 25 -13.55 3.81 -1.43
CA ALA A 25 -14.25 2.89 -2.33
C ALA A 25 -13.83 3.10 -3.78
N GLN A 26 -13.78 4.35 -4.25
CA GLN A 26 -13.32 4.70 -5.59
C GLN A 26 -11.89 4.21 -5.85
N ALA A 27 -10.96 4.49 -4.94
CA ALA A 27 -9.56 4.10 -5.08
C ALA A 27 -9.41 2.56 -5.12
N SER A 28 -10.08 1.87 -4.19
CA SER A 28 -10.06 0.40 -4.12
C SER A 28 -10.56 -0.24 -5.40
N PHE A 29 -11.70 0.23 -5.92
CA PHE A 29 -12.28 -0.27 -7.16
C PHE A 29 -11.29 -0.17 -8.34
N PHE A 30 -10.68 1.00 -8.56
CA PHE A 30 -9.74 1.18 -9.66
C PHE A 30 -8.42 0.42 -9.46
N ILE A 31 -7.94 0.24 -8.23
CA ILE A 31 -6.76 -0.58 -7.93
C ILE A 31 -7.02 -2.05 -8.28
N ILE A 32 -8.19 -2.58 -7.94
CA ILE A 32 -8.56 -3.98 -8.23
C ILE A 32 -8.77 -4.18 -9.72
N MET A 33 -9.44 -3.25 -10.39
CA MET A 33 -9.55 -3.26 -11.85
C MET A 33 -8.17 -3.26 -12.52
N ALA A 34 -7.16 -2.65 -11.90
CA ALA A 34 -5.80 -2.65 -12.41
C ALA A 34 -5.01 -3.92 -12.09
N ALA A 35 -5.46 -4.74 -11.14
CA ALA A 35 -4.77 -5.98 -10.75
C ALA A 35 -4.71 -6.97 -11.92
N PHE A 36 -5.79 -7.13 -12.69
CA PHE A 36 -5.83 -8.02 -13.84
C PHE A 36 -4.79 -7.64 -14.91
N PRO A 37 -4.78 -6.41 -15.47
CA PRO A 37 -3.74 -6.00 -16.40
C PRO A 37 -2.34 -6.04 -15.78
N PHE A 38 -2.18 -5.74 -14.49
CA PHE A 38 -0.89 -5.83 -13.80
C PHE A 38 -0.33 -7.26 -13.78
N PHE A 39 -1.15 -8.25 -13.42
CA PHE A 39 -0.74 -9.65 -13.46
C PHE A 39 -0.39 -10.10 -14.87
N MET A 40 -1.14 -9.67 -15.89
CA MET A 40 -0.82 -9.96 -17.30
C MET A 40 0.57 -9.41 -17.69
N VAL A 41 0.91 -8.19 -17.26
CA VAL A 41 2.24 -7.58 -17.51
C VAL A 41 3.32 -8.32 -16.75
N LEU A 42 3.07 -8.70 -15.50
CA LEU A 42 4.04 -9.46 -14.70
C LEU A 42 4.35 -10.80 -15.38
N LEU A 43 3.33 -11.51 -15.86
CA LEU A 43 3.48 -12.75 -16.61
C LEU A 43 4.21 -12.53 -17.94
N ALA A 44 3.92 -11.45 -18.65
CA ALA A 44 4.61 -11.09 -19.88
C ALA A 44 6.09 -10.72 -19.66
N LEU A 45 6.42 -10.03 -18.58
CA LEU A 45 7.82 -9.72 -18.22
C LEU A 45 8.63 -10.99 -17.94
N ILE A 46 8.00 -12.02 -17.38
CA ILE A 46 8.63 -13.34 -17.21
C ILE A 46 8.98 -13.95 -18.58
N GLN A 47 8.14 -13.76 -19.62
CA GLN A 47 8.42 -14.26 -20.98
C GLN A 47 9.55 -13.51 -21.68
N VAL A 48 9.66 -12.19 -21.47
CA VAL A 48 10.65 -11.33 -22.14
C VAL A 48 12.01 -11.39 -21.46
N ALA A 49 12.10 -11.84 -20.20
CA ALA A 49 13.36 -12.01 -19.47
C ALA A 49 14.24 -13.06 -20.18
N PRO A 50 15.29 -12.66 -20.94
CA PRO A 50 16.07 -13.59 -21.78
C PRO A 50 16.98 -14.53 -20.96
N ILE A 51 16.91 -14.44 -19.63
CA ILE A 51 17.94 -14.89 -18.69
C ILE A 51 17.53 -16.19 -17.97
N ILE A 52 16.26 -16.60 -18.03
CA ILE A 52 15.77 -17.73 -17.21
C ILE A 52 15.13 -18.79 -18.12
N HIS A 53 15.77 -19.95 -18.23
CA HIS A 53 15.16 -21.12 -18.87
C HIS A 53 13.98 -21.61 -17.99
N GLU A 54 12.88 -22.10 -18.60
CA GLU A 54 11.66 -22.60 -17.91
C GLU A 54 12.00 -23.53 -16.73
N ALA A 55 12.98 -24.41 -16.94
CA ALA A 55 13.43 -25.36 -15.93
C ALA A 55 13.99 -24.67 -14.68
N ASP A 56 14.68 -23.55 -14.83
CA ASP A 56 15.26 -22.79 -13.71
C ASP A 56 14.22 -21.97 -12.98
N LEU A 57 13.27 -21.35 -13.71
CA LEU A 57 12.15 -20.62 -13.13
C LEU A 57 11.24 -21.56 -12.33
N LEU A 58 10.89 -22.70 -12.91
CA LEU A 58 10.10 -23.74 -12.24
C LEU A 58 10.84 -24.28 -11.02
N ARG A 59 12.15 -24.58 -11.11
CA ARG A 59 12.96 -24.99 -9.95
C ARG A 59 13.00 -23.94 -8.85
N PHE A 60 12.90 -22.64 -9.18
CA PHE A 60 12.91 -21.55 -8.21
C PHE A 60 11.53 -21.29 -7.57
N LEU A 61 10.44 -21.38 -8.35
CA LEU A 61 9.08 -21.06 -7.93
C LEU A 61 8.30 -22.24 -7.32
N LEU A 62 8.50 -23.47 -7.80
CA LEU A 62 7.82 -24.67 -7.28
C LEU A 62 8.04 -24.89 -5.77
N PRO A 63 9.24 -24.64 -5.20
CA PRO A 63 9.45 -24.76 -3.76
C PRO A 63 8.79 -23.63 -2.95
N ALA A 64 8.62 -22.45 -3.55
CA ALA A 64 8.06 -21.27 -2.89
C ALA A 64 6.53 -21.24 -2.91
N ILE A 65 5.91 -21.99 -3.83
CA ILE A 65 4.45 -22.04 -4.02
C ILE A 65 3.87 -23.25 -3.29
N PRO A 66 2.84 -23.08 -2.43
CA PRO A 66 2.12 -24.18 -1.81
C PRO A 66 1.55 -25.15 -2.86
N ASP A 67 1.59 -26.46 -2.59
CA ASP A 67 1.25 -27.51 -3.57
C ASP A 67 -0.09 -27.28 -4.28
N ARG A 68 -1.08 -26.73 -3.58
CA ARG A 68 -2.42 -26.41 -4.10
C ARG A 68 -2.42 -25.44 -5.29
N PHE A 69 -1.41 -24.59 -5.43
CA PHE A 69 -1.32 -23.58 -6.49
C PHE A 69 -0.35 -23.96 -7.62
N ARG A 70 0.37 -25.09 -7.51
CA ARG A 70 1.32 -25.54 -8.54
C ARG A 70 0.65 -25.84 -9.88
N GLY A 71 -0.50 -26.51 -9.86
CA GLY A 71 -1.27 -26.80 -11.08
C GLY A 71 -1.75 -25.52 -11.79
N LEU A 72 -2.12 -24.50 -11.02
CA LEU A 72 -2.51 -23.20 -11.55
C LEU A 72 -1.29 -22.46 -12.16
N LEU A 73 -0.13 -22.53 -11.53
CA LEU A 73 1.11 -21.98 -12.08
C LEU A 73 1.49 -22.64 -13.41
N ILE A 74 1.45 -23.98 -13.47
CA ILE A 74 1.78 -24.73 -14.69
C ILE A 74 0.77 -24.41 -15.80
N TYR A 75 -0.53 -24.39 -15.48
CA TYR A 75 -1.58 -23.99 -16.42
C TYR A 75 -1.39 -22.57 -16.96
N LEU A 76 -1.03 -21.62 -16.08
CA LEU A 76 -0.73 -20.25 -16.50
C LEU A 76 0.50 -20.22 -17.42
N LEU A 77 1.61 -20.89 -17.06
CA LEU A 77 2.81 -20.94 -17.90
C LEU A 77 2.57 -21.56 -19.28
N ASP A 78 1.74 -22.60 -19.36
CA ASP A 78 1.40 -23.29 -20.61
C ASP A 78 0.45 -22.43 -21.47
N SER A 79 -0.58 -21.83 -20.86
CA SER A 79 -1.51 -20.90 -21.54
C SER A 79 -0.82 -19.64 -22.05
N LEU A 80 0.27 -19.23 -21.40
CA LEU A 80 1.06 -18.05 -21.75
C LEU A 80 1.92 -18.22 -23.01
N ARG A 81 2.14 -19.47 -23.45
CA ARG A 81 3.02 -19.82 -24.57
C ARG A 81 2.29 -19.94 -25.90
N SER A 82 0.98 -20.19 -25.87
CA SER A 82 0.20 -20.51 -27.07
C SER A 82 -0.20 -19.27 -27.89
N ASP A 83 -0.36 -18.10 -27.28
CA ASP A 83 -0.78 -16.88 -28.00
C ASP A 83 -0.41 -15.60 -27.24
N SER A 84 0.60 -14.83 -27.68
CA SER A 84 0.68 -13.37 -27.38
C SER A 84 1.68 -12.61 -28.27
N PRO A 85 1.21 -11.83 -29.27
CA PRO A 85 2.05 -10.86 -29.95
C PRO A 85 2.48 -9.75 -28.97
N ALA A 86 3.71 -9.25 -29.05
CA ALA A 86 4.25 -8.18 -28.19
C ALA A 86 3.34 -6.93 -28.07
N ALA A 87 2.43 -6.73 -29.02
CA ALA A 87 1.38 -5.72 -28.97
C ALA A 87 0.34 -5.92 -27.84
N LEU A 88 0.00 -7.16 -27.47
CA LEU A 88 -0.91 -7.46 -26.35
C LEU A 88 -0.27 -7.10 -25.00
N ILE A 89 1.04 -7.27 -24.88
CA ILE A 89 1.83 -6.90 -23.69
C ILE A 89 1.84 -5.38 -23.50
N SER A 90 2.08 -4.62 -24.57
CA SER A 90 2.10 -3.15 -24.49
C SER A 90 0.73 -2.55 -24.20
N VAL A 91 -0.35 -3.08 -24.80
CA VAL A 91 -1.72 -2.63 -24.54
C VAL A 91 -2.17 -2.95 -23.11
N THR A 92 -1.88 -4.15 -22.60
CA THR A 92 -2.20 -4.53 -21.21
C THR A 92 -1.38 -3.74 -20.19
N ALA A 93 -0.10 -3.45 -20.47
CA ALA A 93 0.72 -2.57 -19.64
C ALA A 93 0.17 -1.15 -19.55
N LEU A 94 -0.21 -0.58 -20.69
CA LEU A 94 -0.84 0.74 -20.72
C LEU A 94 -2.17 0.74 -19.97
N ALA A 95 -3.00 -0.29 -20.14
CA ALA A 95 -4.26 -0.44 -19.41
C ALA A 95 -4.06 -0.60 -17.89
N ALA A 96 -3.03 -1.33 -17.45
CA ALA A 96 -2.66 -1.52 -16.05
C ALA A 96 -2.27 -0.20 -15.41
N ILE A 97 -1.30 0.50 -16.00
CA ILE A 97 -0.82 1.78 -15.51
C ILE A 97 -1.98 2.79 -15.54
N TRP A 98 -2.77 2.82 -16.62
CA TRP A 98 -3.90 3.73 -16.72
C TRP A 98 -4.95 3.51 -15.62
N SER A 99 -5.31 2.25 -15.35
CA SER A 99 -6.31 1.91 -14.33
C SER A 99 -5.77 2.15 -12.92
N ALA A 100 -4.53 1.73 -12.64
CA ALA A 100 -3.91 1.92 -11.34
C ALA A 100 -3.69 3.41 -11.02
N SER A 101 -3.29 4.20 -12.02
CA SER A 101 -3.22 5.66 -11.90
C SER A 101 -4.57 6.31 -11.61
N LYS A 102 -5.71 5.70 -12.00
CA LYS A 102 -7.04 6.20 -11.59
C LYS A 102 -7.33 5.92 -10.11
N GLY A 103 -6.85 4.79 -9.58
CA GLY A 103 -6.91 4.49 -8.14
C GLY A 103 -6.13 5.51 -7.33
N MET A 104 -4.88 5.80 -7.73
CA MET A 104 -4.04 6.80 -7.09
C MET A 104 -4.62 8.23 -7.20
N LEU A 105 -5.29 8.57 -8.31
CA LEU A 105 -6.04 9.83 -8.43
C LEU A 105 -7.20 9.94 -7.44
N GLY A 106 -7.84 8.82 -7.08
CA GLY A 106 -8.85 8.77 -6.02
C GLY A 106 -8.26 9.09 -4.66
N ILE A 107 -7.09 8.51 -4.35
CA ILE A 107 -6.33 8.81 -3.13
C ILE A 107 -5.95 10.29 -3.09
N GLU A 108 -5.38 10.82 -4.18
CA GLU A 108 -4.98 12.23 -4.25
C GLU A 108 -6.17 13.20 -4.07
N LYS A 109 -7.34 12.87 -4.64
CA LYS A 109 -8.58 13.63 -4.43
C LYS A 109 -8.98 13.67 -2.96
N GLY A 110 -8.99 12.50 -2.32
CA GLY A 110 -9.29 12.39 -0.89
C GLY A 110 -8.31 13.22 -0.06
N LEU A 111 -7.00 13.10 -0.30
CA LEU A 111 -6.00 13.86 0.44
C LEU A 111 -6.13 15.38 0.22
N ASN A 112 -6.38 15.83 -1.01
CA ASN A 112 -6.68 17.23 -1.29
C ASN A 112 -7.90 17.71 -0.49
N ARG A 113 -8.95 16.87 -0.39
CA ARG A 113 -10.13 17.16 0.42
C ARG A 113 -9.80 17.26 1.91
N VAL A 114 -9.01 16.32 2.46
CA VAL A 114 -8.52 16.34 3.86
C VAL A 114 -7.79 17.66 4.16
N PHE A 115 -6.88 18.07 3.27
CA PHE A 115 -6.03 19.24 3.46
C PHE A 115 -6.63 20.57 2.99
N GLY A 116 -7.89 20.57 2.55
CA GLY A 116 -8.63 21.77 2.15
C GLY A 116 -8.13 22.42 0.86
N VAL A 117 -7.57 21.63 -0.06
CA VAL A 117 -7.06 22.12 -1.34
C VAL A 117 -8.22 22.31 -2.32
N THR A 118 -8.51 23.57 -2.67
CA THR A 118 -9.60 23.94 -3.61
C THR A 118 -9.14 24.05 -5.06
N SER A 119 -7.85 24.34 -5.30
CA SER A 119 -7.26 24.48 -6.64
C SER A 119 -6.35 23.29 -6.94
N PRO A 120 -6.81 22.27 -7.68
CA PRO A 120 -5.96 21.14 -8.04
C PRO A 120 -4.89 21.54 -9.06
N ARG A 121 -3.79 20.79 -9.09
CA ARG A 121 -2.76 20.88 -10.14
C ARG A 121 -3.38 20.68 -11.53
N ASN A 122 -2.68 21.16 -12.56
CA ASN A 122 -2.96 20.83 -13.95
C ASN A 122 -3.16 19.32 -14.13
N TYR A 123 -4.21 18.93 -14.86
CA TYR A 123 -4.64 17.54 -15.02
C TYR A 123 -3.50 16.61 -15.46
N ILE A 124 -2.67 17.06 -16.41
CA ILE A 124 -1.54 16.29 -16.96
C ILE A 124 -0.49 16.02 -15.87
N LEU A 125 -0.07 17.05 -15.13
CA LEU A 125 0.93 16.91 -14.07
C LEU A 125 0.42 15.99 -12.94
N ARG A 126 -0.85 16.15 -12.58
CA ARG A 126 -1.53 15.32 -11.59
C ARG A 126 -1.56 13.84 -12.02
N ARG A 127 -1.86 13.59 -13.29
CA ARG A 127 -1.84 12.24 -13.87
C ARG A 127 -0.44 11.63 -13.86
N ALA A 128 0.57 12.39 -14.26
CA ALA A 128 1.97 11.96 -14.27
C ALA A 128 2.46 11.61 -12.86
N LEU A 129 2.20 12.48 -11.87
CA LEU A 129 2.52 12.22 -10.46
C LEU A 129 1.85 10.95 -9.96
N CYS A 130 0.55 10.78 -10.20
CA CYS A 130 -0.18 9.57 -9.79
C CYS A 130 0.39 8.31 -10.44
N SER A 131 0.80 8.35 -11.70
CA SER A 131 1.46 7.24 -12.37
C SER A 131 2.82 6.89 -11.75
N VAL A 132 3.65 7.89 -11.43
CA VAL A 132 4.94 7.66 -10.75
C VAL A 132 4.73 7.01 -9.39
N TYR A 133 3.80 7.52 -8.57
CA TYR A 133 3.50 6.94 -7.26
C TYR A 133 2.93 5.52 -7.35
N THR A 134 2.14 5.25 -8.38
CA THR A 134 1.63 3.91 -8.66
C THR A 134 2.78 2.94 -8.99
N LEU A 135 3.75 3.38 -9.80
CA LEU A 135 4.96 2.59 -10.10
C LEU A 135 5.84 2.39 -8.86
N CYS A 136 6.02 3.42 -8.03
CA CYS A 136 6.75 3.28 -6.76
C CYS A 136 6.05 2.29 -5.83
N PHE A 137 4.72 2.33 -5.73
CA PHE A 137 3.94 1.39 -4.94
C PHE A 137 4.06 -0.04 -5.46
N SER A 138 3.97 -0.25 -6.78
CA SER A 138 4.11 -1.59 -7.37
C SER A 138 5.51 -2.16 -7.15
N LEU A 139 6.57 -1.36 -7.35
CA LEU A 139 7.94 -1.75 -7.05
C LEU A 139 8.14 -2.11 -5.57
N MET A 140 7.53 -1.34 -4.66
CA MET A 140 7.56 -1.63 -3.22
C MET A 140 6.85 -2.97 -2.90
N CYS A 141 5.71 -3.26 -3.53
CA CYS A 141 5.01 -4.54 -3.38
C CYS A 141 5.89 -5.70 -3.87
N VAL A 142 6.54 -5.55 -5.03
CA VAL A 142 7.48 -6.55 -5.57
C VAL A 142 8.67 -6.75 -4.64
N ALA A 143 9.28 -5.66 -4.16
CA ALA A 143 10.39 -5.72 -3.21
C ALA A 143 9.98 -6.39 -1.89
N SER A 144 8.77 -6.11 -1.39
CA SER A 144 8.22 -6.74 -0.19
C SER A 144 8.01 -8.24 -0.39
N LEU A 145 7.45 -8.65 -1.53
CA LEU A 145 7.29 -10.05 -1.88
C LEU A 145 8.65 -10.76 -1.99
N ALA A 146 9.61 -10.14 -2.68
CA ALA A 146 10.97 -10.65 -2.78
C ALA A 146 11.60 -10.82 -1.38
N LEU A 147 11.49 -9.82 -0.52
CA LEU A 147 12.01 -9.88 0.85
C LEU A 147 11.32 -10.97 1.71
N LEU A 148 10.04 -11.27 1.44
CA LEU A 148 9.32 -12.36 2.10
C LEU A 148 9.79 -13.75 1.61
N VAL A 149 9.90 -13.93 0.29
CA VAL A 149 10.30 -15.18 -0.37
C VAL A 149 11.79 -15.45 -0.18
N PHE A 150 12.67 -14.54 -0.60
CA PHE A 150 14.11 -14.67 -0.40
C PHE A 150 14.45 -14.69 1.09
N GLY A 151 13.79 -13.89 1.92
CA GLY A 151 14.02 -13.89 3.36
C GLY A 151 13.72 -15.24 4.02
N SER A 152 12.63 -15.90 3.62
CA SER A 152 12.31 -17.25 4.11
C SER A 152 13.24 -18.32 3.54
N PHE A 153 13.64 -18.22 2.28
CA PHE A 153 14.61 -19.12 1.64
C PHE A 153 16.01 -19.02 2.28
N LEU A 154 16.55 -17.81 2.43
CA LEU A 154 17.83 -17.56 3.10
C LEU A 154 17.80 -18.05 4.54
N GLN A 155 16.72 -17.77 5.29
CA GLN A 155 16.55 -18.27 6.64
C GLN A 155 16.56 -19.81 6.67
N GLY A 156 15.85 -20.47 5.74
CA GLY A 156 15.83 -21.92 5.63
C GLY A 156 17.19 -22.54 5.26
N MET A 157 17.98 -21.89 4.40
CA MET A 157 19.35 -22.32 4.11
C MET A 157 20.26 -22.11 5.32
N LEU A 158 20.20 -20.94 5.96
CA LEU A 158 21.09 -20.56 7.05
C LEU A 158 20.90 -21.46 8.29
N LEU A 159 19.66 -21.88 8.57
CA LEU A 159 19.33 -22.84 9.63
C LEU A 159 19.88 -24.25 9.37
N LYS A 160 20.11 -24.64 8.11
CA LYS A 160 20.72 -25.94 7.77
C LYS A 160 22.23 -25.95 8.03
N TRP A 161 22.92 -24.83 7.80
CA TRP A 161 24.37 -24.71 7.99
C TRP A 161 24.76 -24.36 9.43
N ILE A 162 23.92 -23.59 10.12
CA ILE A 162 24.18 -23.17 11.50
C ILE A 162 22.91 -23.35 12.34
N PRO A 163 22.71 -24.53 12.96
CA PRO A 163 21.52 -24.82 13.77
C PRO A 163 21.37 -23.88 14.98
N ALA A 164 22.46 -23.30 15.47
CA ALA A 164 22.45 -22.30 16.55
C ALA A 164 21.70 -21.01 16.18
N LEU A 165 21.52 -20.70 14.89
CA LEU A 165 20.69 -19.57 14.45
C LEU A 165 19.19 -19.82 14.61
N ALA A 166 18.76 -21.04 14.94
CA ALA A 166 17.37 -21.33 15.26
C ALA A 166 16.85 -20.47 16.43
N TYR A 167 17.70 -20.19 17.42
CA TYR A 167 17.39 -19.30 18.54
C TYR A 167 17.18 -17.83 18.11
N LEU A 168 17.81 -17.40 17.01
CA LEU A 168 17.70 -16.06 16.42
C LEU A 168 16.63 -15.96 15.32
N SER A 169 15.98 -17.06 14.96
CA SER A 169 14.95 -17.10 13.90
C SER A 169 13.78 -16.15 14.17
N GLY A 170 13.39 -16.00 15.44
CA GLY A 170 12.40 -15.03 15.90
C GLY A 170 12.86 -13.60 15.66
N THR A 171 14.11 -13.27 15.98
CA THR A 171 14.72 -11.95 15.77
C THR A 171 14.80 -11.59 14.29
N ILE A 172 15.20 -12.54 13.44
CA ILE A 172 15.26 -12.34 11.97
C ILE A 172 13.87 -12.04 11.42
N SER A 173 12.85 -12.79 11.86
CA SER A 173 11.46 -12.59 11.44
C SER A 173 10.91 -11.24 11.90
N LEU A 174 11.25 -10.82 13.12
CA LEU A 174 10.86 -9.54 13.69
C LEU A 174 11.54 -8.38 12.95
N CYS A 175 12.85 -8.46 12.68
CA CYS A 175 13.58 -7.48 11.86
C CYS A 175 12.96 -7.36 10.47
N ARG A 176 12.57 -8.47 9.84
CA ARG A 176 11.89 -8.48 8.54
C ARG A 176 10.56 -7.71 8.59
N GLY A 177 9.75 -7.95 9.63
CA GLY A 177 8.51 -7.22 9.87
C GLY A 177 8.73 -5.72 10.08
N LEU A 178 9.75 -5.35 10.87
CA LEU A 178 10.13 -3.95 11.08
C LEU A 178 10.57 -3.26 9.79
N VAL A 179 11.38 -3.92 8.96
CA VAL A 179 11.81 -3.37 7.66
C VAL A 179 10.59 -3.07 6.78
N MET A 180 9.63 -4.00 6.68
CA MET A 180 8.40 -3.76 5.92
C MET A 180 7.56 -2.63 6.50
N PHE A 181 7.45 -2.55 7.83
CA PHE A 181 6.74 -1.47 8.52
C PHE A 181 7.37 -0.10 8.21
N PHE A 182 8.70 0.01 8.28
CA PHE A 182 9.41 1.25 7.96
C PHE A 182 9.32 1.61 6.48
N MET A 183 9.44 0.64 5.57
CA MET A 183 9.24 0.88 4.13
C MET A 183 7.85 1.45 3.84
N LEU A 184 6.81 0.85 4.43
CA LEU A 184 5.43 1.31 4.28
C LEU A 184 5.22 2.69 4.91
N THR A 185 5.83 2.95 6.07
CA THR A 185 5.78 4.26 6.72
C THR A 185 6.43 5.33 5.84
N ILE A 186 7.61 5.07 5.27
CA ILE A 186 8.29 6.00 4.35
C ILE A 186 7.41 6.25 3.12
N PHE A 187 6.76 5.21 2.58
CA PHE A 187 5.84 5.36 1.47
C PHE A 187 4.66 6.26 1.82
N PHE A 188 4.04 6.11 3.00
CA PHE A 188 2.95 6.99 3.43
C PHE A 188 3.40 8.41 3.72
N ILE A 189 4.61 8.62 4.26
CA ILE A 189 5.19 9.96 4.41
C ILE A 189 5.31 10.65 3.04
N ALA A 190 5.86 9.95 2.05
CA ALA A 190 5.99 10.47 0.69
C ALA A 190 4.62 10.79 0.09
N LEU A 191 3.67 9.88 0.28
CA LEU A 191 2.30 10.01 -0.22
C LEU A 191 1.58 11.23 0.40
N TYR A 192 1.63 11.41 1.71
CA TYR A 192 1.01 12.55 2.38
C TYR A 192 1.71 13.89 2.10
N THR A 193 2.99 13.88 1.78
CA THR A 193 3.74 15.11 1.52
C THR A 193 3.59 15.58 0.08
N ALA A 194 3.60 14.66 -0.88
CA ALA A 194 3.72 15.00 -2.30
C ALA A 194 2.40 15.05 -3.07
N LEU A 195 1.44 14.17 -2.75
CA LEU A 195 0.18 14.10 -3.48
C LEU A 195 -0.67 15.37 -3.29
N PRO A 196 -0.87 15.87 -2.05
CA PRO A 196 -1.64 17.09 -1.85
C PRO A 196 -1.04 18.27 -2.62
N HIS A 197 -1.89 19.12 -3.20
CA HIS A 197 -1.43 20.40 -3.76
C HIS A 197 -1.28 21.46 -2.66
N ARG A 198 -0.54 21.12 -1.61
CA ARG A 198 -0.19 22.00 -0.48
C ARG A 198 1.24 21.69 -0.06
N ARG A 199 1.99 22.72 0.33
CA ARG A 199 3.34 22.53 0.89
C ARG A 199 3.22 22.01 2.32
N LEU A 200 3.44 20.71 2.49
CA LEU A 200 3.40 20.05 3.79
C LEU A 200 4.82 19.68 4.23
N SER A 201 5.09 19.76 5.54
CA SER A 201 6.39 19.40 6.09
C SER A 201 6.46 17.89 6.36
N ILE A 202 7.57 17.26 5.95
CA ILE A 202 7.82 15.83 6.15
C ILE A 202 7.66 15.41 7.62
N PRO A 203 8.23 16.13 8.62
CA PRO A 203 8.11 15.73 10.03
C PRO A 203 6.68 15.77 10.55
N GLY A 204 5.83 16.63 9.98
CA GLY A 204 4.41 16.72 10.34
C GLY A 204 3.59 15.52 9.86
N GLN A 205 4.09 14.75 8.88
CA GLN A 205 3.36 13.61 8.31
C GLN A 205 3.69 12.26 8.95
N ILE A 206 4.78 12.19 9.74
CA ILE A 206 5.25 10.96 10.40
C ILE A 206 4.18 10.31 11.28
N PRO A 207 3.45 11.03 12.16
CA PRO A 207 2.51 10.40 13.09
C PRO A 207 1.39 9.65 12.39
N GLY A 208 0.75 10.27 11.40
CA GLY A 208 -0.31 9.65 10.60
C GLY A 208 0.21 8.55 9.67
N ALA A 209 1.46 8.65 9.20
CA ALA A 209 2.08 7.61 8.40
C ALA A 209 2.37 6.34 9.22
N MET A 210 2.88 6.50 10.44
CA MET A 210 3.07 5.39 11.38
C MET A 210 1.73 4.76 11.78
N PHE A 211 0.72 5.58 12.06
CA PHE A 211 -0.63 5.09 12.33
C PHE A 211 -1.18 4.26 11.17
N SER A 212 -1.02 4.76 9.94
CA SER A 212 -1.51 4.07 8.76
C SER A 212 -0.75 2.78 8.47
N ALA A 213 0.57 2.78 8.63
CA ALA A 213 1.38 1.57 8.49
C ALA A 213 1.00 0.51 9.53
N ALA A 214 0.75 0.93 10.77
CA ALA A 214 0.31 0.05 11.86
C ALA A 214 -1.10 -0.51 11.58
N GLY A 215 -2.03 0.34 11.17
CA GLY A 215 -3.39 -0.08 10.83
C GLY A 215 -3.44 -0.98 9.59
N TRP A 216 -2.58 -0.74 8.61
CA TRP A 216 -2.41 -1.61 7.44
C TRP A 216 -1.91 -2.99 7.84
N ALA A 217 -0.88 -3.05 8.69
CA ALA A 217 -0.36 -4.30 9.23
C ALA A 217 -1.41 -5.04 10.07
N LEU A 218 -2.15 -4.32 10.91
CA LEU A 218 -3.22 -4.88 11.74
C LEU A 218 -4.37 -5.45 10.88
N THR A 219 -4.78 -4.71 9.85
CA THR A 219 -5.80 -5.17 8.90
C THR A 219 -5.33 -6.41 8.14
N SER A 220 -4.07 -6.43 7.73
CA SER A 220 -3.45 -7.60 7.08
C SER A 220 -3.40 -8.81 8.01
N LEU A 221 -3.10 -8.60 9.30
CA LEU A 221 -3.13 -9.67 10.31
C LEU A 221 -4.56 -10.18 10.52
N ALA A 222 -5.55 -9.29 10.63
CA ALA A 222 -6.95 -9.67 10.77
C ALA A 222 -7.42 -10.53 9.59
N PHE A 223 -7.07 -10.15 8.36
CA PHE A 223 -7.38 -10.95 7.17
C PHE A 223 -6.62 -12.29 7.13
N SER A 224 -5.35 -12.31 7.55
CA SER A 224 -4.57 -13.55 7.67
C SER A 224 -5.22 -14.54 8.65
N VAL A 225 -5.68 -14.03 9.80
CA VAL A 225 -6.45 -14.81 10.78
C VAL A 225 -7.76 -15.31 10.17
N TYR A 226 -8.50 -14.45 9.46
CA TYR A 226 -9.72 -14.84 8.77
C TYR A 226 -9.49 -16.00 7.79
N PHE A 227 -8.47 -15.93 6.92
CA PHE A 227 -8.15 -17.00 5.99
C PHE A 227 -7.69 -18.29 6.69
N ARG A 228 -7.02 -18.19 7.84
CA ARG A 228 -6.58 -19.36 8.61
C ARG A 228 -7.76 -20.17 9.15
N TYR A 229 -8.82 -19.51 9.62
CA TYR A 229 -9.98 -20.18 10.23
C TYR A 229 -11.12 -20.44 9.24
N PHE A 230 -11.35 -19.54 8.28
CA PHE A 230 -12.49 -19.58 7.36
C PHE A 230 -12.08 -19.82 5.90
N GLY A 231 -10.80 -20.02 5.60
CA GLY A 231 -10.31 -20.23 4.23
C GLY A 231 -10.88 -21.47 3.53
N SER A 232 -11.34 -22.46 4.30
CA SER A 232 -12.07 -23.62 3.76
C SER A 232 -13.42 -23.26 3.12
N TYR A 233 -14.12 -22.23 3.62
CA TYR A 233 -15.38 -21.75 3.04
C TYR A 233 -15.18 -20.93 1.76
N ALA A 234 -14.02 -20.29 1.60
CA ALA A 234 -13.64 -19.63 0.35
C ALA A 234 -13.52 -20.61 -0.83
N VAL A 235 -13.35 -21.91 -0.56
CA VAL A 235 -13.29 -22.96 -1.59
C VAL A 235 -14.65 -23.17 -2.25
N THR A 236 -15.75 -22.99 -1.53
CA THR A 236 -17.13 -23.22 -2.01
C THR A 236 -17.55 -22.23 -3.10
N TYR A 237 -17.12 -20.97 -2.97
CA TYR A 237 -17.41 -19.89 -3.91
C TYR A 237 -16.21 -19.53 -4.81
N GLY A 238 -15.10 -20.26 -4.65
CA GLY A 238 -13.93 -20.20 -5.53
C GLY A 238 -13.24 -18.84 -5.60
N SER A 239 -12.79 -18.48 -6.81
CA SER A 239 -12.01 -17.27 -7.09
C SER A 239 -12.77 -15.96 -6.83
N LEU A 240 -14.11 -15.96 -6.86
CA LEU A 240 -14.93 -14.76 -6.66
C LEU A 240 -14.81 -14.23 -5.22
N THR A 241 -14.82 -15.13 -4.23
CA THR A 241 -14.65 -14.76 -2.82
C THR A 241 -13.27 -14.17 -2.55
N ALA A 242 -12.23 -14.67 -3.22
CA ALA A 242 -10.89 -14.10 -3.10
C ALA A 242 -10.83 -12.64 -3.57
N VAL A 243 -11.47 -12.32 -4.71
CA VAL A 243 -11.53 -10.95 -5.23
C VAL A 243 -12.30 -10.02 -4.29
N ILE A 244 -13.46 -10.45 -3.78
CA ILE A 244 -14.28 -9.64 -2.87
C ILE A 244 -13.55 -9.40 -1.54
N LEU A 245 -12.91 -10.42 -0.96
CA LEU A 245 -12.15 -10.26 0.27
C LEU A 245 -10.93 -9.36 0.06
N PHE A 246 -10.24 -9.49 -1.07
CA PHE A 246 -9.15 -8.58 -1.42
C PHE A 246 -9.65 -7.14 -1.58
N MET A 247 -10.85 -6.96 -2.14
CA MET A 247 -11.51 -5.64 -2.22
C MET A 247 -11.78 -5.04 -0.86
N LEU A 248 -12.36 -5.81 0.05
CA LEU A 248 -12.62 -5.38 1.42
C LEU A 248 -11.34 -5.06 2.19
N TRP A 249 -10.29 -5.87 2.00
CA TRP A 249 -8.98 -5.63 2.61
C TRP A 249 -8.37 -4.33 2.11
N LEU A 250 -8.36 -4.09 0.79
CA LEU A 250 -7.87 -2.84 0.20
C LEU A 250 -8.70 -1.65 0.68
N TYR A 251 -10.02 -1.78 0.69
CA TYR A 251 -10.93 -0.74 1.14
C TYR A 251 -10.65 -0.33 2.58
N ALA A 252 -10.57 -1.30 3.50
CA ALA A 252 -10.25 -1.03 4.90
C ALA A 252 -8.87 -0.36 5.05
N SER A 253 -7.90 -0.81 4.26
CA SER A 253 -6.54 -0.26 4.28
C SER A 253 -6.46 1.19 3.79
N ILE A 254 -7.23 1.55 2.74
CA ILE A 254 -7.32 2.94 2.26
C ILE A 254 -8.13 3.81 3.22
N CYS A 255 -9.17 3.28 3.87
CA CYS A 255 -9.87 3.99 4.92
C CYS A 255 -8.92 4.37 6.06
N ILE A 256 -8.08 3.44 6.51
CA ILE A 256 -7.04 3.68 7.52
C ILE A 256 -6.04 4.74 7.05
N LEU A 257 -5.62 4.70 5.78
CA LEU A 257 -4.76 5.73 5.19
C LEU A 257 -5.38 7.12 5.30
N PHE A 258 -6.68 7.27 5.04
CA PHE A 258 -7.36 8.56 5.20
C PHE A 258 -7.50 8.98 6.66
N VAL A 259 -7.75 8.05 7.59
CA VAL A 259 -7.72 8.36 9.03
C VAL A 259 -6.34 8.87 9.45
N GLY A 260 -5.24 8.28 8.93
CA GLY A 260 -3.89 8.80 9.15
C GLY A 260 -3.67 10.21 8.60
N ALA A 261 -4.22 10.50 7.42
CA ALA A 261 -4.18 11.85 6.84
C ALA A 261 -4.94 12.87 7.70
N GLU A 262 -6.10 12.49 8.24
CA GLU A 262 -6.87 13.31 9.17
C GLU A 262 -6.11 13.62 10.46
N ILE A 263 -5.45 12.60 11.05
CA ILE A 263 -4.58 12.79 12.21
C ILE A 263 -3.49 13.82 11.91
N ASN A 264 -2.84 13.71 10.74
CA ASN A 264 -1.82 14.67 10.32
C ASN A 264 -2.39 16.08 10.16
N TRP A 265 -3.61 16.22 9.63
CA TRP A 265 -4.28 17.51 9.50
C TRP A 265 -4.52 18.17 10.86
N PHE A 266 -5.05 17.44 11.84
CA PHE A 266 -5.29 17.98 13.19
C PHE A 266 -3.97 18.40 13.87
N LEU A 267 -2.93 17.59 13.75
CA LEU A 267 -1.61 17.90 14.31
C LEU A 267 -0.97 19.13 13.65
N LEU A 268 -1.16 19.28 12.33
CA LEU A 268 -0.69 20.44 11.59
C LEU A 268 -1.44 21.71 12.04
N PHE A 269 -2.77 21.66 12.11
CA PHE A 269 -3.60 22.79 12.51
C PHE A 269 -3.31 23.23 13.95
N TYR A 270 -3.13 22.27 14.87
CA TYR A 270 -2.76 22.56 16.26
C TYR A 270 -1.40 23.28 16.34
N ARG A 271 -0.40 22.85 15.55
CA ARG A 271 0.92 23.49 15.51
C ARG A 271 0.86 24.89 14.89
N GLU A 272 0.11 25.08 13.81
CA GLU A 272 -0.09 26.40 13.18
C GLU A 272 -0.77 27.37 14.17
N GLY A 273 -1.80 26.92 14.91
CA GLY A 273 -2.48 27.72 15.93
C GLY A 273 -1.56 28.20 17.05
N ILE A 274 -0.66 27.35 17.54
CA ILE A 274 0.34 27.71 18.56
C ILE A 274 1.31 28.78 18.01
N GLN A 275 1.79 28.61 16.78
CA GLN A 275 2.73 29.57 16.18
C GLN A 275 2.11 30.96 15.99
N ILE A 276 0.84 31.03 15.58
CA ILE A 276 0.11 32.30 15.44
C ILE A 276 -0.05 32.98 16.81
N SER A 277 -0.41 32.22 17.86
CA SER A 277 -0.55 32.76 19.22
C SER A 277 0.78 33.29 19.77
N GLN A 278 1.88 32.56 19.59
CA GLN A 278 3.21 33.02 20.02
C GLN A 278 3.68 34.25 19.24
N LYS A 279 3.46 34.28 17.93
CA LYS A 279 3.81 35.46 17.11
C LYS A 279 3.02 36.70 17.55
N LYS A 280 1.73 36.53 17.87
CA LYS A 280 0.88 37.62 18.37
C LYS A 280 1.37 38.15 19.73
N THR A 281 1.73 37.26 20.64
CA THR A 281 2.28 37.60 21.97
C THR A 281 3.65 38.28 21.86
N ALA A 282 4.53 37.81 20.96
CA ALA A 282 5.84 38.42 20.72
C ALA A 282 5.77 39.79 20.00
N SER A 283 4.69 40.04 19.25
CA SER A 283 4.45 41.31 18.57
C SER A 283 3.71 42.36 19.42
N ASP A 284 3.21 41.98 20.60
CA ASP A 284 2.48 42.90 21.47
C ASP A 284 3.47 43.79 22.26
N PRO A 285 3.49 45.11 22.00
CA PRO A 285 4.43 46.04 22.62
C PRO A 285 4.23 46.20 24.14
N THR A 286 3.10 45.75 24.69
CA THR A 286 2.80 45.84 26.13
C THR A 286 3.50 44.77 26.98
N THR A 287 3.98 43.69 26.36
CA THR A 287 4.69 42.58 27.04
C THR A 287 6.20 42.80 27.22
N LYS A 288 6.74 43.95 26.76
CA LYS A 288 8.16 44.33 26.85
C LYS A 288 8.49 45.33 27.96
N ILE A 289 7.62 45.45 28.97
CA ILE A 289 7.84 46.31 30.16
C ILE A 289 8.19 45.44 31.35
#